data_AF-A0A183I999-F1
#
_entry.id   AF-A0A183I999-F1
#
_cell.length_a   1.000
_cell.length_b   1.000
_cell.length_c   1.000
_cell.angle_alpha   90.00
_cell.angle_beta   90.00
_cell.angle_gamma   90.00
#
_symmetry.space_group_name_H-M   'P 1'
#
loop_
_entity.id
_entity.type
_entity.pdbx_description
1 polymer ?
#
loop_
_entity_poly.entity_id
_entity_poly.type
_entity_poly.pdbx_seq_one_letter_code
_entity_poly.pdbx_strand_id
1 'polypeptide(L)'
;MLVWFLDLAKPAMESFNPEIRKQLINSVLSPLIEKSMNGRVIGVIIKLVESWMKAVQSSANQEYAAQKELQGILMKLMRCFETRFFGETEIRVAFSELIYLVFKNDPMRKGEFTSQLEGAFLIGLASSSEDVRQRYYEIVNLILAPNAYDRLVYIMSSVNWEPLYHHYWIKQCVELLLFCVEEKSPCAYIDMQYLPLLLCSNDGMAEFMKPSVMEDSYYTDFMEMCDVNDSGVPPENLNELQTIWTKEQEFLEMASSVTLRDLLPHIIYLCHQHDAVAERVFIDSFVSLWSSFNSEQQECIHRVAAPFISSGTNLVQRNRKINAPKTFLKIFKECSPQIALQPRLLQYIGKAYGCSHTAILFLEQELNLILSPPIKSENFKEVEKQVLKFSQRRLLSFKKFLHISLYILVNGYFSYKADSKVNEEFFSFC
;
A
#
# COMPACT_ATOMS: atom_id res chain seq x y z
N MET A 1 2.11 -46.85 2.39
CA MET A 1 1.08 -47.51 3.21
C MET A 1 0.28 -46.51 4.04
N LEU A 2 0.86 -45.77 5.00
CA LEU A 2 0.10 -44.80 5.83
C LEU A 2 -0.60 -43.68 5.02
N VAL A 3 0.06 -43.12 4.00
CA VAL A 3 -0.55 -42.14 3.08
C VAL A 3 -1.81 -42.69 2.41
N TRP A 4 -1.78 -43.96 1.98
CA TRP A 4 -2.88 -44.61 1.29
C TRP A 4 -4.07 -44.85 2.23
N PHE A 5 -3.81 -45.19 3.50
CA PHE A 5 -4.84 -45.30 4.52
C PHE A 5 -5.52 -43.94 4.78
N LEU A 6 -4.75 -42.85 4.84
CA LEU A 6 -5.30 -41.51 5.01
C LEU A 6 -6.09 -41.07 3.76
N ASP A 7 -5.61 -41.40 2.55
CA ASP A 7 -6.34 -41.12 1.31
C ASP A 7 -7.69 -41.86 1.25
N LEU A 8 -7.74 -43.11 1.71
CA LEU A 8 -8.98 -43.87 1.82
C LEU A 8 -9.94 -43.34 2.89
N ALA A 9 -9.41 -42.67 3.93
CA ALA A 9 -10.22 -42.08 4.98
C ALA A 9 -10.97 -40.81 4.51
N LYS A 10 -10.51 -40.12 3.44
CA LYS A 10 -11.10 -38.87 2.92
C LYS A 10 -12.62 -38.92 2.71
N PRO A 11 -13.18 -39.87 1.90
CA PRO A 11 -14.62 -39.98 1.70
C PRO A 11 -15.36 -40.49 2.94
N ALA A 12 -14.68 -41.21 3.83
CA ALA A 12 -15.31 -41.83 5.01
C ALA A 12 -15.50 -40.85 6.18
N MET A 13 -14.81 -39.70 6.18
CA MET A 13 -14.89 -38.70 7.27
C MET A 13 -16.30 -38.19 7.53
N GLU A 14 -17.15 -38.13 6.51
CA GLU A 14 -18.56 -37.72 6.62
C GLU A 14 -19.41 -38.78 7.35
N SER A 15 -19.12 -40.05 7.08
CA SER A 15 -19.87 -41.19 7.64
C SER A 15 -19.43 -41.61 9.05
N PHE A 16 -18.33 -41.06 9.57
CA PHE A 16 -17.80 -41.47 10.86
C PHE A 16 -18.63 -40.91 12.02
N ASN A 17 -19.00 -41.82 12.92
CA ASN A 17 -19.53 -41.48 14.24
C ASN A 17 -18.58 -40.53 14.99
N PRO A 18 -19.11 -39.62 15.82
CA PRO A 18 -18.31 -38.61 16.51
C PRO A 18 -17.22 -39.21 17.42
N GLU A 19 -17.46 -40.39 18.01
CA GLU A 19 -16.46 -41.09 18.84
C GLU A 19 -15.26 -41.59 18.01
N ILE A 20 -15.51 -42.22 16.87
CA ILE A 20 -14.48 -42.71 15.94
C ILE A 20 -13.70 -41.52 15.38
N ARG A 21 -14.40 -40.44 15.05
CA ARG A 21 -13.79 -39.18 14.58
C ARG A 21 -12.83 -38.62 15.61
N LYS A 22 -13.26 -38.47 16.87
CA LYS A 22 -12.39 -38.03 17.97
C LYS A 22 -11.19 -38.95 18.19
N GLN A 23 -11.38 -40.27 18.10
CA GLN A 23 -10.27 -41.22 18.19
C GLN A 23 -9.27 -41.02 17.05
N LEU A 24 -9.72 -40.92 15.79
CA LEU A 24 -8.85 -40.67 14.64
C LEU A 24 -8.07 -39.36 14.81
N ILE A 25 -8.75 -38.30 15.24
CA ILE A 25 -8.15 -36.97 15.45
C ILE A 25 -7.08 -37.01 16.55
N ASN A 26 -7.38 -37.62 17.68
CA ASN A 26 -6.49 -37.60 18.85
C ASN A 26 -5.37 -38.63 18.78
N SER A 27 -5.64 -39.83 18.23
CA SER A 27 -4.67 -40.94 18.23
C SER A 27 -3.81 -41.00 16.96
N VAL A 28 -4.30 -40.49 15.82
CA VAL A 28 -3.60 -40.58 14.53
C VAL A 28 -3.24 -39.20 14.00
N LEU A 29 -4.23 -38.33 13.74
CA LEU A 29 -3.97 -37.06 13.06
C LEU A 29 -3.14 -36.11 13.92
N SER A 30 -3.48 -35.93 15.20
CA SER A 30 -2.75 -35.03 16.09
C SER A 30 -1.28 -35.42 16.25
N PRO A 31 -0.92 -36.68 16.57
CA PRO A 31 0.49 -37.07 16.67
C PRO A 31 1.24 -36.96 15.34
N LEU A 32 0.59 -37.27 14.22
CA LEU A 32 1.20 -37.10 12.89
C LEU A 32 1.45 -35.63 12.58
N ILE A 33 0.48 -34.75 12.84
CA ILE A 33 0.65 -33.30 12.67
C ILE A 33 1.75 -32.80 13.59
N GLU A 34 1.83 -33.25 14.85
CA GLU A 34 2.80 -32.75 15.83
C GLU A 34 4.23 -33.29 15.59
N LYS A 35 4.41 -34.52 15.10
CA LYS A 35 5.73 -35.16 15.03
C LYS A 35 6.25 -35.44 13.62
N SER A 36 5.42 -35.48 12.59
CA SER A 36 5.87 -35.82 11.23
C SER A 36 6.76 -34.72 10.65
N MET A 37 7.86 -35.15 10.03
CA MET A 37 8.72 -34.31 9.17
C MET A 37 8.50 -34.60 7.69
N ASN A 38 7.55 -35.49 7.35
CA ASN A 38 7.29 -35.86 5.96
C ASN A 38 6.18 -34.98 5.38
N GLY A 39 6.58 -34.08 4.48
CA GLY A 39 5.67 -33.15 3.82
C GLY A 39 4.53 -33.81 3.05
N ARG A 40 4.75 -35.00 2.48
CA ARG A 40 3.69 -35.76 1.78
C ARG A 40 2.59 -36.22 2.73
N VAL A 41 2.93 -36.61 3.95
CA VAL A 41 1.94 -37.02 4.96
C VAL A 41 1.11 -35.81 5.38
N ILE A 42 1.74 -34.67 5.65
CA ILE A 42 1.05 -33.43 6.03
C ILE A 42 0.17 -32.93 4.88
N GLY A 43 0.65 -32.96 3.63
CA GLY A 43 -0.16 -32.59 2.47
C GLY A 43 -1.41 -33.46 2.29
N VAL A 44 -1.32 -34.76 2.56
CA VAL A 44 -2.48 -35.67 2.53
C VAL A 44 -3.45 -35.36 3.66
N ILE A 45 -2.95 -35.06 4.86
CA ILE A 45 -3.78 -34.64 6.00
C ILE A 45 -4.50 -33.32 5.68
N ILE A 46 -3.82 -32.34 5.08
CA ILE A 46 -4.43 -31.07 4.66
C ILE A 46 -5.59 -31.34 3.69
N LYS A 47 -5.36 -32.16 2.65
CA LYS A 47 -6.41 -32.54 1.69
C LYS A 47 -7.56 -33.33 2.34
N LEU A 48 -7.28 -34.13 3.37
CA LEU A 48 -8.30 -34.82 4.15
C LEU A 48 -9.16 -33.84 4.94
N VAL A 49 -8.54 -32.89 5.64
CA VAL A 49 -9.26 -31.84 6.38
C VAL A 49 -10.06 -30.97 5.42
N GLU A 50 -9.51 -30.63 4.25
CA GLU A 50 -10.19 -29.89 3.19
C GLU A 50 -11.47 -30.61 2.72
N SER A 51 -11.37 -31.91 2.42
CA SER A 51 -12.52 -32.73 2.01
C SER A 51 -13.57 -32.82 3.12
N TRP A 52 -13.12 -33.04 4.37
CA TRP A 52 -14.02 -33.10 5.52
C TRP A 52 -14.74 -31.77 5.75
N MET A 53 -14.04 -30.65 5.58
CA MET A 53 -14.60 -29.33 5.73
C MET A 53 -15.70 -29.04 4.68
N LYS A 54 -15.48 -29.43 3.41
CA LYS A 54 -16.48 -29.33 2.34
C LYS A 54 -17.72 -30.19 2.60
N ALA A 55 -17.52 -31.39 3.16
CA ALA A 55 -18.62 -32.27 3.54
C ALA A 55 -19.49 -31.64 4.65
N VAL A 56 -18.86 -31.15 5.73
CA VAL A 56 -19.56 -30.48 6.85
C VAL A 56 -20.34 -29.23 6.40
N GLN A 57 -19.89 -28.53 5.35
CA GLN A 57 -20.61 -27.39 4.78
C GLN A 57 -21.84 -27.80 3.97
N SER A 58 -21.79 -28.96 3.32
CA SER A 58 -22.86 -29.46 2.45
C SER A 58 -23.96 -30.16 3.24
N SER A 59 -23.66 -30.61 4.46
CA SER A 59 -24.64 -31.20 5.38
C SER A 59 -25.60 -30.14 5.95
N ALA A 60 -26.91 -30.32 5.73
CA ALA A 60 -27.95 -29.41 6.24
C ALA A 60 -28.01 -29.32 7.78
N ASN A 61 -27.55 -30.36 8.47
CA ASN A 61 -27.36 -30.36 9.92
C ASN A 61 -25.92 -29.98 10.23
N GLN A 62 -25.63 -28.66 10.30
CA GLN A 62 -24.34 -28.16 10.73
C GLN A 62 -24.06 -28.58 12.18
N GLU A 63 -23.40 -29.72 12.38
CA GLU A 63 -23.01 -30.18 13.70
C GLU A 63 -21.93 -29.25 14.28
N TYR A 64 -22.32 -28.42 15.25
CA TYR A 64 -21.42 -27.54 16.00
C TYR A 64 -20.21 -28.29 16.60
N ALA A 65 -20.38 -29.57 16.98
CA ALA A 65 -19.30 -30.42 17.47
C ALA A 65 -18.24 -30.71 16.39
N ALA A 66 -18.66 -31.01 15.16
CA ALA A 66 -17.77 -31.23 14.03
C ALA A 66 -16.96 -29.98 13.67
N GLN A 67 -17.61 -28.80 13.75
CA GLN A 67 -16.94 -27.51 13.54
C GLN A 67 -15.85 -27.25 14.59
N LYS A 68 -16.09 -27.53 15.87
CA LYS A 68 -15.06 -27.40 16.92
C LYS A 68 -13.87 -28.33 16.73
N GLU A 69 -14.12 -29.57 16.32
CA GLU A 69 -13.06 -30.54 16.04
C GLU A 69 -12.21 -30.10 14.84
N LEU A 70 -12.83 -29.59 13.77
CA LEU A 70 -12.16 -28.99 12.61
C LEU A 70 -11.27 -27.81 13.04
N GLN A 71 -11.80 -26.88 13.85
CA GLN A 71 -11.04 -25.73 14.36
C GLN A 71 -9.80 -26.18 15.14
N GLY A 72 -9.94 -27.18 16.02
CA GLY A 72 -8.81 -27.71 16.79
C GLY A 72 -7.70 -28.29 15.91
N ILE A 73 -8.04 -29.03 14.85
CA ILE A 73 -7.03 -29.57 13.92
C ILE A 73 -6.41 -28.47 13.07
N LEU A 74 -7.21 -27.52 12.59
CA LEU A 74 -6.71 -26.39 11.79
C LEU A 74 -5.66 -25.58 12.55
N MET A 75 -5.86 -25.32 13.84
CA MET A 75 -4.85 -24.65 14.68
C MET A 75 -3.56 -25.47 14.79
N LYS A 76 -3.66 -26.79 14.94
CA LYS A 76 -2.47 -27.66 14.95
C LYS A 76 -1.75 -27.67 13.60
N LEU A 77 -2.50 -27.67 12.49
CA LEU A 77 -1.95 -27.60 11.14
C LEU A 77 -1.28 -26.25 10.89
N MET A 78 -1.87 -25.14 11.34
CA MET A 78 -1.27 -23.81 11.25
C MET A 78 0.08 -23.77 11.97
N ARG A 79 0.13 -24.19 13.24
CA ARG A 79 1.40 -24.24 14.00
C ARG A 79 2.43 -25.16 13.34
N CYS A 80 2.00 -26.30 12.80
CA CYS A 80 2.86 -27.22 12.07
C CYS A 80 3.43 -26.57 10.80
N PHE A 81 2.59 -25.88 10.04
CA PHE A 81 2.98 -25.15 8.84
C PHE A 81 4.01 -24.07 9.15
N GLU A 82 3.73 -23.18 10.11
CA GLU A 82 4.62 -22.05 10.47
C GLU A 82 5.99 -22.52 10.96
N THR A 83 6.04 -23.59 11.76
CA THR A 83 7.29 -24.02 12.41
C THR A 83 8.18 -24.92 11.55
N ARG A 84 7.60 -25.70 10.63
CA ARG A 84 8.34 -26.74 9.89
C ARG A 84 8.23 -26.66 8.37
N PHE A 85 7.06 -26.28 7.85
CA PHE A 85 6.74 -26.44 6.42
C PHE A 85 6.53 -25.12 5.68
N PHE A 86 6.84 -23.98 6.32
CA PHE A 86 6.67 -22.64 5.72
C PHE A 86 7.41 -22.48 4.38
N GLY A 87 8.56 -23.14 4.23
CA GLY A 87 9.37 -23.13 3.00
C GLY A 87 8.91 -24.11 1.91
N GLU A 88 8.00 -25.05 2.19
CA GLU A 88 7.57 -26.04 1.21
C GLU A 88 6.41 -25.52 0.34
N THR A 89 6.69 -25.31 -0.95
CA THR A 89 5.72 -24.70 -1.88
C THR A 89 4.44 -25.52 -2.04
N GLU A 90 4.54 -26.85 -2.17
CA GLU A 90 3.35 -27.70 -2.36
C GLU A 90 2.42 -27.66 -1.15
N ILE A 91 2.97 -27.73 0.06
CA ILE A 91 2.21 -27.67 1.32
C ILE A 91 1.61 -26.28 1.49
N ARG A 92 2.37 -25.22 1.19
CA ARG A 92 1.87 -23.85 1.25
C ARG A 92 0.66 -23.62 0.35
N VAL A 93 0.68 -24.15 -0.88
CA VAL A 93 -0.46 -24.05 -1.81
C VAL A 93 -1.67 -24.81 -1.24
N ALA A 94 -1.47 -26.06 -0.79
CA ALA A 94 -2.56 -26.85 -0.21
C ALA A 94 -3.16 -26.21 1.06
N PHE A 95 -2.30 -25.68 1.94
CA PHE A 95 -2.73 -25.01 3.15
C PHE A 95 -3.43 -23.68 2.87
N SER A 96 -2.95 -22.92 1.87
CA SER A 96 -3.62 -21.70 1.42
C SER A 96 -5.02 -21.97 0.88
N GLU A 97 -5.24 -23.07 0.15
CA GLU A 97 -6.59 -23.44 -0.28
C GLU A 97 -7.51 -23.74 0.92
N LEU A 98 -6.99 -24.45 1.93
CA LEU A 98 -7.72 -24.75 3.15
C LEU A 98 -8.11 -23.47 3.92
N ILE A 99 -7.18 -22.53 4.08
CA ILE A 99 -7.45 -21.24 4.74
C ILE A 99 -8.47 -20.43 3.93
N TYR A 100 -8.36 -20.39 2.60
CA TYR A 100 -9.32 -19.72 1.74
C TYR A 100 -10.75 -20.25 1.98
N LEU A 101 -10.92 -21.57 2.04
CA LEU A 101 -12.21 -22.19 2.34
C LEU A 101 -12.73 -21.77 3.72
N VAL A 102 -11.88 -21.62 4.74
CA VAL A 102 -12.32 -21.21 6.09
C VAL A 102 -12.93 -19.82 6.05
N PHE A 103 -12.27 -18.87 5.40
CA PHE A 103 -12.72 -17.49 5.36
C PHE A 103 -13.87 -17.25 4.35
N LYS A 104 -13.99 -18.10 3.32
CA LYS A 104 -15.14 -18.08 2.40
C LYS A 104 -16.46 -18.44 3.09
N ASN A 105 -16.41 -19.23 4.18
CA ASN A 105 -17.60 -19.72 4.86
C ASN A 105 -18.04 -18.82 6.01
N ASP A 106 -19.24 -18.23 5.90
CA ASP A 106 -19.84 -17.35 6.91
C ASP A 106 -19.88 -17.91 8.35
N PRO A 107 -20.28 -19.18 8.62
CA PRO A 107 -20.35 -19.68 10.00
C PRO A 107 -18.97 -19.87 10.65
N MET A 108 -17.92 -20.09 9.86
CA MET A 108 -16.54 -20.19 10.37
C MET A 108 -15.82 -18.84 10.41
N ARG A 109 -16.33 -17.84 9.68
CA ARG A 109 -15.77 -16.49 9.59
C ARG A 109 -15.95 -15.67 10.87
N LYS A 110 -17.02 -15.91 11.62
CA LYS A 110 -17.40 -15.14 12.81
C LYS A 110 -16.85 -15.80 14.09
N GLY A 111 -15.84 -15.19 14.72
CA GLY A 111 -15.40 -15.54 16.07
C GLY A 111 -13.88 -15.47 16.29
N GLU A 112 -13.43 -15.74 17.52
CA GLU A 112 -12.01 -15.71 17.92
C GLU A 112 -11.11 -16.64 17.09
N PHE A 113 -11.69 -17.68 16.49
CA PHE A 113 -10.98 -18.63 15.64
C PHE A 113 -10.36 -17.98 14.40
N THR A 114 -11.06 -17.04 13.73
CA THR A 114 -10.49 -16.36 12.56
C THR A 114 -9.41 -15.37 12.93
N SER A 115 -9.48 -14.75 14.11
CA SER A 115 -8.39 -13.92 14.64
C SER A 115 -7.11 -14.74 14.85
N GLN A 116 -7.23 -16.00 15.27
CA GLN A 116 -6.07 -16.89 15.40
C GLN A 116 -5.47 -17.30 14.05
N LEU A 117 -6.28 -17.34 12.98
CA LEU A 117 -5.84 -17.65 11.62
C LEU A 117 -5.42 -16.41 10.80
N GLU A 118 -5.52 -15.21 11.35
CA GLU A 118 -5.24 -13.96 10.63
C GLU A 118 -3.85 -13.95 10.01
N GLY A 119 -2.83 -14.42 10.73
CA GLY A 119 -1.47 -14.50 10.20
C GLY A 119 -1.35 -15.42 8.98
N ALA A 120 -2.04 -16.56 8.99
CA ALA A 120 -2.10 -17.46 7.83
C ALA A 120 -2.86 -16.82 6.65
N PHE A 121 -3.91 -16.04 6.94
CA PHE A 121 -4.65 -15.30 5.93
C PHE A 121 -3.79 -14.22 5.26
N LEU A 122 -3.01 -13.46 6.05
CA LEU A 122 -2.06 -12.47 5.54
C LEU A 122 -0.97 -13.09 4.66
N ILE A 123 -0.47 -14.28 5.02
CA ILE A 123 0.47 -15.05 4.17
C ILE A 123 -0.18 -15.41 2.83
N GLY A 124 -1.49 -15.72 2.81
CA GLY A 124 -2.25 -15.92 1.58
C GLY A 124 -2.32 -14.68 0.69
N LEU A 125 -2.56 -13.50 1.27
CA LEU A 125 -2.52 -12.21 0.57
C LEU A 125 -1.11 -11.86 0.04
N ALA A 126 -0.06 -12.37 0.68
CA ALA A 126 1.33 -12.22 0.26
C ALA A 126 1.84 -13.37 -0.63
N SER A 127 0.96 -14.25 -1.11
CA SER A 127 1.33 -15.37 -1.98
C SER A 127 2.01 -14.88 -3.26
N SER A 128 2.97 -15.64 -3.78
CA SER A 128 3.64 -15.32 -5.05
C SER A 128 2.71 -15.51 -6.26
N SER A 129 1.71 -16.39 -6.16
CA SER A 129 0.71 -16.62 -7.20
C SER A 129 -0.35 -15.51 -7.20
N GLU A 130 -0.55 -14.88 -8.35
CA GLU A 130 -1.54 -13.82 -8.55
C GLU A 130 -2.98 -14.32 -8.35
N ASP A 131 -3.31 -15.49 -8.92
CA ASP A 131 -4.65 -16.09 -8.79
C ASP A 131 -5.01 -16.36 -7.32
N VAL A 132 -4.04 -16.80 -6.52
CA VAL A 132 -4.26 -17.02 -5.08
C VAL A 132 -4.50 -15.70 -4.38
N ARG A 133 -3.67 -14.67 -4.64
CA ARG A 133 -3.86 -13.34 -4.02
C ARG A 133 -5.23 -12.77 -4.35
N GLN A 134 -5.64 -12.80 -5.63
CA GLN A 134 -6.91 -12.25 -6.09
C GLN A 134 -8.10 -12.87 -5.34
N ARG A 135 -8.12 -14.20 -5.18
CA ARG A 135 -9.16 -14.90 -4.41
C ARG A 135 -9.22 -14.47 -2.94
N TYR A 136 -8.08 -14.17 -2.32
CA TYR A 136 -8.03 -13.67 -0.94
C TYR A 136 -8.51 -12.21 -0.87
N TYR A 137 -8.12 -11.38 -1.82
CA TYR A 137 -8.59 -9.99 -1.90
C TYR A 137 -10.09 -9.90 -2.14
N GLU A 138 -10.69 -10.80 -2.93
CA GLU A 138 -12.15 -10.91 -3.06
C GLU A 138 -12.83 -11.06 -1.69
N ILE A 139 -12.29 -11.92 -0.82
CA ILE A 139 -12.82 -12.07 0.53
C ILE A 139 -12.69 -10.75 1.29
N VAL A 140 -11.49 -10.14 1.33
CA VAL A 140 -11.25 -8.87 2.03
C VAL A 140 -12.19 -7.78 1.57
N ASN A 141 -12.41 -7.67 0.26
CA ASN A 141 -13.28 -6.68 -0.35
C ASN A 141 -14.77 -6.91 -0.05
N LEU A 142 -15.17 -8.12 0.33
CA LEU A 142 -16.50 -8.43 0.86
C LEU A 142 -16.63 -8.11 2.37
N ILE A 143 -15.52 -8.01 3.11
CA ILE A 143 -15.53 -7.69 4.55
C ILE A 143 -15.43 -6.19 4.80
N LEU A 144 -14.52 -5.53 4.09
CA LEU A 144 -14.20 -4.13 4.29
C LEU A 144 -15.05 -3.23 3.39
N ALA A 145 -15.42 -2.07 3.91
CA ALA A 145 -16.08 -1.05 3.11
C ALA A 145 -15.21 -0.66 1.89
N PRO A 146 -15.81 -0.27 0.76
CA PRO A 146 -15.08 0.16 -0.43
C PRO A 146 -14.45 1.56 -0.27
N ASN A 147 -14.63 2.24 0.87
CA ASN A 147 -14.07 3.56 1.08
C ASN A 147 -12.60 3.52 1.53
N ALA A 148 -11.85 4.56 1.18
CA ALA A 148 -10.42 4.63 1.49
C ALA A 148 -10.13 4.83 3.00
N TYR A 149 -11.00 5.54 3.71
CA TYR A 149 -10.84 5.84 5.13
C TYR A 149 -10.85 4.56 6.00
N ASP A 150 -11.87 3.71 5.88
CA ASP A 150 -11.99 2.49 6.67
C ASP A 150 -10.85 1.52 6.37
N ARG A 151 -10.36 1.49 5.13
CA ARG A 151 -9.21 0.67 4.74
C ARG A 151 -7.90 1.17 5.32
N LEU A 152 -7.69 2.49 5.37
CA LEU A 152 -6.53 3.05 6.06
C LEU A 152 -6.57 2.78 7.56
N VAL A 153 -7.74 2.94 8.19
CA VAL A 153 -7.93 2.60 9.60
C VAL A 153 -7.67 1.12 9.84
N TYR A 154 -8.16 0.24 8.95
CA TYR A 154 -7.88 -1.20 9.00
C TYR A 154 -6.38 -1.49 8.92
N ILE A 155 -5.66 -0.89 7.95
CA ILE A 155 -4.20 -1.06 7.77
C ILE A 155 -3.43 -0.62 9.02
N MET A 156 -3.82 0.48 9.66
CA MET A 156 -3.07 1.09 10.77
C MET A 156 -3.48 0.58 12.16
N SER A 157 -4.72 0.10 12.33
CA SER A 157 -5.29 -0.20 13.66
C SER A 157 -5.68 -1.64 13.86
N SER A 158 -6.10 -2.34 12.79
CA SER A 158 -6.78 -3.63 12.90
C SER A 158 -5.90 -4.82 12.53
N VAL A 159 -4.90 -4.62 11.66
CA VAL A 159 -4.07 -5.72 11.14
C VAL A 159 -2.79 -5.88 11.95
N ASN A 160 -2.50 -7.12 12.35
CA ASN A 160 -1.15 -7.46 12.84
C ASN A 160 -0.24 -7.88 11.69
N TRP A 161 0.64 -6.98 11.25
CA TRP A 161 1.59 -7.23 10.15
C TRP A 161 2.80 -8.12 10.52
N GLU A 162 2.96 -8.50 11.79
CA GLU A 162 4.08 -9.33 12.27
C GLU A 162 4.30 -10.65 11.49
N PRO A 163 3.26 -11.42 11.11
CA PRO A 163 3.41 -12.64 10.33
C PRO A 163 4.08 -12.42 8.96
N LEU A 164 3.97 -11.20 8.41
CA LEU A 164 4.60 -10.80 7.15
C LEU A 164 5.98 -10.16 7.34
N TYR A 165 6.70 -10.48 8.41
CA TYR A 165 8.01 -9.89 8.68
C TYR A 165 9.05 -10.05 7.57
N HIS A 166 9.00 -11.18 6.85
CA HIS A 166 9.89 -11.44 5.73
C HIS A 166 9.51 -10.69 4.46
N HIS A 167 8.33 -10.06 4.40
CA HIS A 167 7.80 -9.38 3.23
C HIS A 167 7.75 -7.86 3.46
N TYR A 168 7.85 -7.09 2.37
CA TYR A 168 7.54 -5.66 2.41
C TYR A 168 6.03 -5.49 2.30
N TRP A 169 5.34 -5.60 3.44
CA TRP A 169 3.87 -5.68 3.49
C TRP A 169 3.14 -4.41 3.02
N ILE A 170 3.85 -3.31 2.77
CA ILE A 170 3.29 -2.12 2.10
C ILE A 170 2.72 -2.49 0.73
N LYS A 171 3.27 -3.51 0.05
CA LYS A 171 2.69 -4.06 -1.19
C LYS A 171 1.22 -4.44 -1.03
N GLN A 172 0.88 -5.07 0.10
CA GLN A 172 -0.48 -5.45 0.41
C GLN A 172 -1.35 -4.22 0.73
N CYS A 173 -0.78 -3.21 1.40
CA CYS A 173 -1.46 -1.94 1.66
C CYS A 173 -1.80 -1.19 0.38
N VAL A 174 -0.92 -1.19 -0.63
CA VAL A 174 -1.18 -0.59 -1.94
C VAL A 174 -2.41 -1.22 -2.58
N GLU A 175 -2.47 -2.54 -2.66
CA GLU A 175 -3.59 -3.25 -3.28
C GLU A 175 -4.92 -3.05 -2.52
N LEU A 176 -4.86 -2.97 -1.18
CA LEU A 176 -6.03 -2.62 -0.37
C LEU A 176 -6.58 -1.23 -0.70
N LEU A 177 -5.71 -0.24 -0.91
CA LEU A 177 -6.10 1.14 -1.21
C LEU A 177 -6.51 1.34 -2.67
N LEU A 178 -5.79 0.74 -3.61
CA LEU A 178 -6.10 0.86 -5.04
C LEU A 178 -7.45 0.22 -5.39
N PHE A 179 -7.96 -0.69 -4.56
CA PHE A 179 -9.32 -1.20 -4.73
C PHE A 179 -10.41 -0.13 -4.51
N CYS A 180 -10.14 0.94 -3.75
CA CYS A 180 -11.09 2.04 -3.54
C CYS A 180 -11.27 2.94 -4.76
N VAL A 181 -10.46 2.75 -5.80
CA VAL A 181 -10.49 3.57 -7.00
C VAL A 181 -11.72 3.18 -7.83
N GLU A 182 -12.79 3.96 -7.67
CA GLU A 182 -13.96 3.92 -8.56
C GLU A 182 -13.81 5.01 -9.61
N GLU A 183 -13.28 4.65 -10.79
CA GLU A 183 -13.24 5.60 -11.91
C GLU A 183 -13.93 5.00 -13.14
N LYS A 184 -14.98 5.70 -13.59
CA LYS A 184 -15.73 5.37 -14.80
C LYS A 184 -15.30 6.22 -16.00
N SER A 185 -14.51 7.27 -15.76
CA SER A 185 -13.96 8.15 -16.80
C SER A 185 -12.66 7.58 -17.37
N PRO A 186 -12.41 7.78 -18.67
CA PRO A 186 -11.10 7.46 -19.27
C PRO A 186 -10.00 8.29 -18.60
N CYS A 187 -8.80 7.71 -18.49
CA CYS A 187 -7.66 8.40 -17.90
C CYS A 187 -7.22 9.57 -18.80
N ALA A 188 -7.51 10.80 -18.40
CA ALA A 188 -6.89 11.98 -18.99
C ALA A 188 -5.60 12.31 -18.22
N TYR A 189 -4.44 12.11 -18.86
CA TYR A 189 -3.17 12.54 -18.29
C TYR A 189 -2.98 14.04 -18.52
N ILE A 190 -2.99 14.84 -17.45
CA ILE A 190 -3.03 16.32 -17.55
C ILE A 190 -1.63 16.94 -17.72
N ASP A 191 -0.53 16.18 -17.59
CA ASP A 191 0.83 16.74 -17.64
C ASP A 191 1.58 16.44 -18.95
N MET A 192 0.98 16.82 -20.09
CA MET A 192 1.69 16.84 -21.38
C MET A 192 1.98 18.28 -21.79
N GLN A 193 3.03 18.86 -21.22
CA GLN A 193 3.60 20.14 -21.72
C GLN A 193 4.13 20.04 -23.17
N TYR A 194 4.10 18.87 -23.82
CA TYR A 194 4.73 18.62 -25.13
C TYR A 194 3.90 17.83 -26.15
N LEU A 195 2.56 17.86 -26.09
CA LEU A 195 1.75 17.31 -27.19
C LEU A 195 0.74 18.31 -27.77
N PRO A 196 1.19 19.45 -28.35
CA PRO A 196 0.39 20.13 -29.35
C PRO A 196 0.53 19.34 -30.66
N LEU A 197 -0.54 18.69 -31.15
CA LEU A 197 -0.93 18.62 -32.58
C LEU A 197 -1.77 17.40 -33.00
N LEU A 198 -1.87 16.30 -32.23
CA LEU A 198 -2.54 15.07 -32.72
C LEU A 198 -3.77 14.60 -31.93
N LEU A 199 -4.07 15.19 -30.78
CA LEU A 199 -5.22 14.81 -29.94
C LEU A 199 -6.38 15.81 -29.99
N CYS A 200 -6.35 16.78 -30.90
CA CYS A 200 -7.52 17.61 -31.15
C CYS A 200 -8.56 16.78 -31.90
N SER A 201 -9.48 16.17 -31.15
CA SER A 201 -10.84 15.94 -31.65
C SER A 201 -11.32 17.22 -32.34
N ASN A 202 -12.15 17.11 -33.37
CA ASN A 202 -12.61 18.25 -34.18
C ASN A 202 -13.12 19.45 -33.34
N ASP A 203 -13.59 19.23 -32.11
CA ASP A 203 -14.03 20.27 -31.17
C ASP A 203 -12.89 21.15 -30.61
N GLY A 204 -11.67 20.61 -30.45
CA GLY A 204 -10.51 21.37 -29.94
C GLY A 204 -9.88 22.32 -30.97
N MET A 205 -9.97 21.97 -32.26
CA MET A 205 -9.55 22.87 -33.35
C MET A 205 -10.46 24.09 -33.46
N ALA A 206 -11.76 23.93 -33.21
CA ALA A 206 -12.72 25.04 -33.22
C ALA A 206 -12.44 26.08 -32.11
N GLU A 207 -11.86 25.64 -30.98
CA GLU A 207 -11.49 26.54 -29.89
C GLU A 207 -10.13 27.24 -30.08
N PHE A 208 -9.16 26.56 -30.70
CA PHE A 208 -7.89 27.17 -31.12
C PHE A 208 -8.06 28.12 -32.33
N MET A 209 -9.08 27.89 -33.17
CA MET A 209 -9.50 28.76 -34.28
C MET A 209 -10.41 29.93 -33.84
N LYS A 210 -10.51 30.24 -32.54
CA LYS A 210 -11.16 31.49 -32.12
C LYS A 210 -10.27 32.67 -32.60
N PRO A 211 -10.82 33.67 -33.32
CA PRO A 211 -10.03 34.75 -33.95
C PRO A 211 -9.25 35.65 -32.98
N SER A 212 -9.31 35.40 -31.68
CA SER A 212 -8.79 36.31 -30.66
C SER A 212 -7.29 36.17 -30.38
N VAL A 213 -6.57 35.21 -30.97
CA VAL A 213 -5.15 34.93 -30.64
C VAL A 213 -4.19 34.94 -31.84
N MET A 214 -4.66 34.90 -33.09
CA MET A 214 -3.79 34.95 -34.27
C MET A 214 -3.87 36.31 -34.96
N GLU A 215 -2.71 36.95 -35.18
CA GLU A 215 -2.61 38.13 -36.05
C GLU A 215 -3.18 37.82 -37.44
N ASP A 216 -3.99 38.74 -37.96
CA ASP A 216 -4.78 38.63 -39.20
C ASP A 216 -3.99 38.20 -40.46
N SER A 217 -2.65 38.30 -40.44
CA SER A 217 -1.80 37.96 -41.60
C SER A 217 -1.51 36.46 -41.75
N TYR A 218 -1.63 35.65 -40.69
CA TYR A 218 -1.41 34.20 -40.79
C TYR A 218 -2.68 33.41 -41.10
N TYR A 219 -3.85 34.00 -40.81
CA TYR A 219 -5.15 33.39 -41.09
C TYR A 219 -5.40 33.27 -42.59
N THR A 220 -4.94 34.25 -43.37
CA THR A 220 -5.12 34.30 -44.83
C THR A 220 -4.25 33.27 -45.55
N ASP A 221 -2.97 33.13 -45.19
CA ASP A 221 -2.06 32.11 -45.77
C ASP A 221 -2.49 30.67 -45.45
N PHE A 222 -3.08 30.42 -44.28
CA PHE A 222 -3.49 29.06 -43.89
C PHE A 222 -4.84 28.65 -44.54
N MET A 223 -5.73 29.62 -44.79
CA MET A 223 -7.01 29.37 -45.46
C MET A 223 -6.83 29.10 -46.96
N GLU A 224 -5.85 29.74 -47.61
CA GLU A 224 -5.46 29.42 -49.01
C GLU A 224 -4.86 28.00 -49.15
N MET A 225 -4.23 27.44 -48.11
CA MET A 225 -3.73 26.05 -48.12
C MET A 225 -4.83 24.99 -47.97
N CYS A 226 -6.06 25.37 -47.60
CA CYS A 226 -7.16 24.44 -47.33
C CYS A 226 -8.15 24.27 -48.50
N ASP A 227 -7.94 24.97 -49.63
CA ASP A 227 -8.73 24.77 -50.85
C ASP A 227 -8.21 23.53 -51.61
N VAL A 228 -8.53 22.35 -51.08
CA VAL A 228 -8.11 21.03 -51.58
C VAL A 228 -8.64 20.73 -53.00
N ASN A 229 -9.60 21.52 -53.49
CA ASN A 229 -10.25 21.31 -54.79
C ASN A 229 -9.40 21.68 -56.02
N ASP A 230 -8.26 22.37 -55.87
CA ASP A 230 -7.38 22.77 -56.99
C ASP A 230 -5.98 22.13 -56.94
N SER A 231 -5.78 21.14 -56.06
CA SER A 231 -4.56 20.34 -56.04
C SER A 231 -4.74 19.17 -57.02
N GLY A 232 -3.93 19.10 -58.08
CA GLY A 232 -3.98 18.06 -59.13
C GLY A 232 -3.67 16.62 -58.67
N VAL A 233 -4.11 16.23 -57.48
CA VAL A 233 -3.99 14.91 -56.87
C VAL A 233 -5.14 14.02 -57.36
N PRO A 234 -4.86 12.81 -57.88
CA PRO A 234 -5.93 11.91 -58.33
C PRO A 234 -6.85 11.54 -57.15
N PRO A 235 -8.19 11.49 -57.37
CA PRO A 235 -9.19 11.30 -56.32
C PRO A 235 -9.06 9.97 -55.56
N GLU A 236 -8.41 8.97 -56.17
CA GLU A 236 -8.12 7.68 -55.53
C GLU A 236 -7.21 7.84 -54.29
N ASN A 237 -6.19 8.72 -54.36
CA ASN A 237 -5.27 8.98 -53.25
C ASN A 237 -5.93 9.77 -52.10
N LEU A 238 -6.90 10.65 -52.42
CA LEU A 238 -7.66 11.40 -51.41
C LEU A 238 -8.60 10.49 -50.62
N ASN A 239 -9.24 9.52 -51.29
CA ASN A 239 -10.07 8.52 -50.62
C ASN A 239 -9.23 7.57 -49.76
N GLU A 240 -8.05 7.15 -50.24
CA GLU A 240 -7.13 6.34 -49.43
C GLU A 240 -6.65 7.10 -48.19
N LEU A 241 -6.25 8.38 -48.33
CA LEU A 241 -5.88 9.23 -47.19
C LEU A 241 -7.03 9.44 -46.22
N GLN A 242 -8.27 9.65 -46.71
CA GLN A 242 -9.45 9.73 -45.86
C GLN A 242 -9.67 8.42 -45.09
N THR A 243 -9.50 7.25 -45.72
CA THR A 243 -9.63 5.97 -45.01
C THR A 243 -8.52 5.73 -43.99
N ILE A 244 -7.31 6.24 -44.22
CA ILE A 244 -6.21 6.18 -43.25
C ILE A 244 -6.51 7.10 -42.07
N TRP A 245 -6.98 8.31 -42.35
CA TRP A 245 -7.38 9.30 -41.34
C TRP A 245 -8.52 8.78 -40.46
N THR A 246 -9.56 8.17 -41.03
CA THR A 246 -10.66 7.60 -40.24
C THR A 246 -10.18 6.43 -39.37
N LYS A 247 -9.31 5.56 -39.89
CA LYS A 247 -8.70 4.47 -39.09
C LYS A 247 -7.82 5.00 -37.96
N GLU A 248 -7.09 6.08 -38.20
CA GLU A 248 -6.28 6.75 -37.18
C GLU A 248 -7.17 7.34 -36.08
N GLN A 249 -8.27 8.01 -36.45
CA GLN A 249 -9.25 8.53 -35.48
C GLN A 249 -9.88 7.40 -34.65
N GLU A 250 -10.33 6.31 -35.29
CA GLU A 250 -10.87 5.14 -34.59
C GLU A 250 -9.85 4.53 -33.62
N PHE A 251 -8.57 4.45 -34.03
CA PHE A 251 -7.50 3.97 -33.16
C PHE A 251 -7.25 4.91 -31.98
N LEU A 252 -7.25 6.22 -32.19
CA LEU A 252 -7.06 7.21 -31.13
C LEU A 252 -8.22 7.21 -30.14
N GLU A 253 -9.45 7.08 -30.62
CA GLU A 253 -10.63 6.92 -29.77
C GLU A 253 -10.52 5.64 -28.92
N MET A 254 -10.14 4.51 -29.54
CA MET A 254 -9.90 3.26 -28.82
C MET A 254 -8.77 3.41 -27.78
N ALA A 255 -7.65 4.04 -28.13
CA ALA A 255 -6.52 4.25 -27.23
C ALA A 255 -6.89 5.20 -26.07
N SER A 256 -7.75 6.19 -26.33
CA SER A 256 -8.25 7.12 -25.31
C SER A 256 -9.28 6.51 -24.36
N SER A 257 -9.90 5.39 -24.76
CA SER A 257 -10.94 4.71 -23.95
C SER A 257 -10.39 3.91 -22.76
N VAL A 258 -9.06 3.79 -22.64
CA VAL A 258 -8.42 3.06 -21.53
C VAL A 258 -8.74 3.72 -20.20
N THR A 259 -9.31 2.94 -19.29
CA THR A 259 -9.68 3.41 -17.94
C THR A 259 -8.60 3.07 -16.92
N LEU A 260 -8.61 3.77 -15.79
CA LEU A 260 -7.68 3.47 -14.68
C LEU A 260 -7.82 2.02 -14.22
N ARG A 261 -9.05 1.49 -14.26
CA ARG A 261 -9.36 0.12 -13.88
C ARG A 261 -8.64 -0.92 -14.74
N ASP A 262 -8.42 -0.63 -16.01
CA ASP A 262 -7.69 -1.52 -16.93
C ASP A 262 -6.18 -1.52 -16.62
N LEU A 263 -5.67 -0.40 -16.09
CA LEU A 263 -4.25 -0.25 -15.71
C LEU A 263 -3.94 -0.78 -14.31
N LEU A 264 -4.91 -0.82 -13.40
CA LEU A 264 -4.72 -1.22 -12.00
C LEU A 264 -4.04 -2.59 -11.84
N PRO A 265 -4.44 -3.67 -12.54
CA PRO A 265 -3.76 -4.97 -12.42
C PRO A 265 -2.27 -4.90 -12.75
N HIS A 266 -1.90 -4.11 -13.77
CA HIS A 266 -0.50 -3.92 -14.16
C HIS A 266 0.29 -3.12 -13.12
N ILE A 267 -0.30 -2.08 -12.54
CA ILE A 267 0.32 -1.30 -11.46
C ILE A 267 0.52 -2.19 -10.22
N ILE A 268 -0.50 -2.98 -9.86
CA ILE A 268 -0.43 -3.93 -8.74
C ILE A 268 0.67 -4.97 -8.98
N TYR A 269 0.75 -5.54 -10.18
CA TYR A 269 1.81 -6.46 -10.57
C TYR A 269 3.20 -5.84 -10.36
N LEU A 270 3.43 -4.62 -10.87
CA LEU A 270 4.71 -3.91 -10.71
C LEU A 270 5.04 -3.62 -9.24
N CYS A 271 4.05 -3.24 -8.43
CA CYS A 271 4.22 -3.06 -6.99
C CYS A 271 4.68 -4.36 -6.30
N HIS A 272 4.11 -5.51 -6.69
CA HIS A 272 4.53 -6.80 -6.13
C HIS A 272 5.94 -7.21 -6.57
N GLN A 273 6.39 -6.84 -7.76
CA GLN A 273 7.76 -7.11 -8.23
C GLN A 273 8.81 -6.19 -7.56
N HIS A 274 8.49 -4.92 -7.31
CA HIS A 274 9.48 -3.93 -6.89
C HIS A 274 9.06 -3.16 -5.62
N ASP A 275 9.82 -3.35 -4.53
CA ASP A 275 9.58 -2.66 -3.24
C ASP A 275 9.61 -1.12 -3.38
N ALA A 276 10.47 -0.58 -4.25
CA ALA A 276 10.57 0.88 -4.46
C ALA A 276 9.35 1.46 -5.19
N VAL A 277 8.77 0.71 -6.13
CA VAL A 277 7.55 1.12 -6.84
C VAL A 277 6.37 1.09 -5.86
N ALA A 278 6.23 0.00 -5.10
CA ALA A 278 5.21 -0.10 -4.06
C ALA A 278 5.32 1.02 -3.01
N GLU A 279 6.54 1.35 -2.57
CA GLU A 279 6.78 2.47 -1.66
C GLU A 279 6.24 3.78 -2.24
N ARG A 280 6.58 4.09 -3.50
CA ARG A 280 6.22 5.37 -4.11
C ARG A 280 4.71 5.46 -4.37
N VAL A 281 4.12 4.43 -4.96
CA VAL A 281 2.67 4.37 -5.23
C VAL A 281 1.90 4.51 -3.92
N PHE A 282 2.32 3.82 -2.86
CA PHE A 282 1.66 3.94 -1.56
C PHE A 282 1.71 5.36 -0.98
N ILE A 283 2.88 6.01 -1.05
CA ILE A 283 3.03 7.40 -0.56
C ILE A 283 2.11 8.33 -1.33
N ASP A 284 2.16 8.30 -2.65
CA ASP A 284 1.40 9.20 -3.52
C ASP A 284 -0.10 8.98 -3.34
N SER A 285 -0.56 7.73 -3.29
CA SER A 285 -1.97 7.39 -3.01
C SER A 285 -2.41 7.86 -1.63
N PHE A 286 -1.62 7.62 -0.58
CA PHE A 286 -2.01 8.04 0.77
C PHE A 286 -2.08 9.56 0.89
N VAL A 287 -1.06 10.29 0.42
CA VAL A 287 -1.01 11.76 0.52
C VAL A 287 -2.15 12.39 -0.28
N SER A 288 -2.45 11.86 -1.48
CA SER A 288 -3.60 12.30 -2.26
C SER A 288 -4.92 12.09 -1.50
N LEU A 289 -5.13 10.88 -0.95
CA LEU A 289 -6.33 10.55 -0.17
C LEU A 289 -6.45 11.39 1.10
N TRP A 290 -5.34 11.71 1.76
CA TRP A 290 -5.32 12.52 2.97
C TRP A 290 -5.97 13.88 2.77
N SER A 291 -5.71 14.52 1.63
CA SER A 291 -6.29 15.81 1.28
C SER A 291 -7.81 15.77 1.05
N SER A 292 -8.35 14.59 0.74
CA SER A 292 -9.78 14.38 0.50
C SER A 292 -10.59 14.09 1.78
N PHE A 293 -9.93 13.75 2.90
CA PHE A 293 -10.60 13.40 4.14
C PHE A 293 -11.11 14.62 4.91
N ASN A 294 -12.22 14.44 5.63
CA ASN A 294 -12.75 15.45 6.52
C ASN A 294 -11.93 15.56 7.83
N SER A 295 -12.18 16.61 8.61
CA SER A 295 -11.42 16.87 9.84
C SER A 295 -11.52 15.74 10.88
N GLU A 296 -12.68 15.08 11.00
CA GLU A 296 -12.88 13.98 11.96
C GLU A 296 -12.09 12.72 11.57
N GLN A 297 -12.10 12.38 10.28
CA GLN A 297 -11.34 11.27 9.72
C GLN A 297 -9.83 11.51 9.87
N GLN A 298 -9.38 12.73 9.57
CA GLN A 298 -7.98 13.12 9.77
C GLN A 298 -7.58 13.02 11.25
N GLU A 299 -8.40 13.50 12.18
CA GLU A 299 -8.12 13.40 13.62
C GLU A 299 -8.07 11.93 14.09
N CYS A 300 -8.95 11.07 13.58
CA CYS A 300 -8.93 9.64 13.89
C CYS A 300 -7.61 8.98 13.45
N ILE A 301 -7.20 9.16 12.19
CA ILE A 301 -5.95 8.62 11.67
C ILE A 301 -4.75 9.21 12.43
N HIS A 302 -4.78 10.51 12.75
CA HIS A 302 -3.73 11.17 13.53
C HIS A 302 -3.55 10.51 14.92
N ARG A 303 -4.64 10.15 15.60
CA ARG A 303 -4.59 9.46 16.90
C ARG A 303 -3.98 8.06 16.80
N VAL A 304 -4.19 7.37 15.69
CA VAL A 304 -3.65 6.02 15.45
C VAL A 304 -2.18 6.04 14.99
N ALA A 305 -1.74 7.10 14.32
CA ALA A 305 -0.41 7.20 13.70
C ALA A 305 0.75 6.94 14.68
N ALA A 306 0.73 7.56 15.87
CA ALA A 306 1.80 7.42 16.86
C ALA A 306 1.85 6.01 17.51
N PRO A 307 0.74 5.43 18.00
CA PRO A 307 0.69 4.03 18.46
C PRO A 307 1.15 3.04 17.39
N PHE A 308 0.71 3.22 16.14
CA PHE A 308 1.05 2.32 15.05
C PHE A 308 2.55 2.28 14.76
N ILE A 309 3.18 3.44 14.55
CA ILE A 309 4.61 3.50 14.19
C ILE A 309 5.53 3.14 15.36
N SER A 310 5.05 3.32 16.61
CA SER A 310 5.79 2.93 17.82
C SER A 310 5.63 1.45 18.19
N SER A 311 4.69 0.73 17.55
CA SER A 311 4.44 -0.68 17.81
C SER A 311 5.69 -1.54 17.62
N GLY A 312 5.87 -2.51 18.53
CA GLY A 312 6.93 -3.51 18.48
C GLY A 312 6.80 -4.47 17.28
N THR A 313 5.60 -4.63 16.72
CA THR A 313 5.34 -5.48 15.54
C THR A 313 6.16 -5.04 14.32
N ASN A 314 6.54 -3.77 14.26
CA ASN A 314 7.33 -3.22 13.17
C ASN A 314 8.84 -3.50 13.29
N LEU A 315 9.34 -3.88 14.48
CA LEU A 315 10.77 -4.12 14.72
C LEU A 315 11.35 -5.22 13.84
N VAL A 316 10.51 -6.16 13.42
CA VAL A 316 10.89 -7.27 12.56
C VAL A 316 11.40 -6.79 11.18
N GLN A 317 11.02 -5.60 10.72
CA GLN A 317 11.48 -5.01 9.46
C GLN A 317 12.70 -4.08 9.60
N ARG A 318 13.29 -3.98 10.80
CA ARG A 318 14.36 -3.03 11.12
C ARG A 318 15.55 -3.05 10.15
N ASN A 319 15.96 -4.24 9.73
CA ASN A 319 17.17 -4.44 8.94
C ASN A 319 16.95 -4.27 7.42
N ARG A 320 15.73 -3.95 6.97
CA ARG A 320 15.42 -3.72 5.55
C ARG A 320 15.76 -2.28 5.13
N LYS A 321 16.32 -2.13 3.92
CA LYS A 321 16.66 -0.81 3.31
C LYS A 321 15.42 0.08 3.11
N ILE A 322 14.34 -0.55 2.66
CA ILE A 322 12.98 0.00 2.58
C ILE A 322 12.16 -0.81 3.59
N ASN A 323 11.63 -0.12 4.60
CA ASN A 323 10.80 -0.72 5.65
C ASN A 323 9.55 0.12 5.83
N ALA A 324 8.47 -0.50 6.31
CA ALA A 324 7.19 0.18 6.40
C ALA A 324 7.23 1.42 7.32
N PRO A 325 7.86 1.40 8.52
CA PRO A 325 7.94 2.59 9.36
C PRO A 325 8.59 3.79 8.68
N LYS A 326 9.64 3.56 7.88
CA LYS A 326 10.28 4.59 7.08
C LYS A 326 9.35 5.14 5.99
N THR A 327 8.56 4.29 5.35
CA THR A 327 7.55 4.69 4.37
C THR A 327 6.45 5.54 5.01
N PHE A 328 5.87 5.09 6.13
CA PHE A 328 4.87 5.87 6.87
C PHE A 328 5.42 7.20 7.38
N LEU A 329 6.67 7.24 7.82
CA LEU A 329 7.29 8.50 8.25
C LEU A 329 7.41 9.52 7.10
N LYS A 330 7.66 9.06 5.86
CA LYS A 330 7.63 9.95 4.68
C LYS A 330 6.21 10.46 4.42
N ILE A 331 5.22 9.57 4.49
CA ILE A 331 3.80 9.93 4.32
C ILE A 331 3.39 11.02 5.31
N PHE A 332 3.63 10.79 6.60
CA PHE A 332 3.24 11.73 7.65
C PHE A 332 3.87 13.11 7.49
N LYS A 333 5.05 13.18 6.86
CA LYS A 333 5.74 14.43 6.52
C LYS A 333 5.12 15.13 5.31
N GLU A 334 4.76 14.37 4.27
CA GLU A 334 4.26 14.89 2.99
C GLU A 334 2.76 15.25 3.05
N CYS A 335 2.00 14.67 3.97
CA CYS A 335 0.61 15.02 4.24
C CYS A 335 0.43 16.50 4.58
N SER A 336 -0.61 17.12 4.02
CA SER A 336 -1.06 18.48 4.34
C SER A 336 -2.56 18.44 4.72
N PRO A 337 -2.94 18.70 5.99
CA PRO A 337 -2.10 19.06 7.14
C PRO A 337 -1.15 17.93 7.58
N GLN A 338 0.00 18.29 8.15
CA GLN A 338 1.03 17.34 8.58
C GLN A 338 0.53 16.47 9.75
N ILE A 339 0.86 15.18 9.73
CA ILE A 339 0.50 14.25 10.82
C ILE A 339 1.58 14.30 11.90
N ALA A 340 1.43 15.23 12.85
CA ALA A 340 2.45 15.54 13.84
C ALA A 340 2.77 14.35 14.76
N LEU A 341 4.08 14.14 15.01
CA LEU A 341 4.58 13.12 15.92
C LEU A 341 5.45 13.74 17.01
N GLN A 342 5.45 13.12 18.20
CA GLN A 342 6.28 13.60 19.31
C GLN A 342 7.79 13.51 18.95
N PRO A 343 8.62 14.53 19.29
CA PRO A 343 10.04 14.56 18.94
C PRO A 343 10.85 13.36 19.45
N ARG A 344 10.53 12.89 20.67
CA ARG A 344 11.16 11.71 21.27
C ARG A 344 10.87 10.44 20.46
N LEU A 345 9.64 10.31 19.95
CA LEU A 345 9.24 9.19 19.11
C LEU A 345 9.97 9.25 17.76
N LEU A 346 10.07 10.42 17.12
CA LEU A 346 10.84 10.61 15.90
C LEU A 346 12.32 10.25 16.08
N GLN A 347 12.92 10.60 17.22
CA GLN A 347 14.29 10.19 17.54
C GLN A 347 14.43 8.67 17.67
N TYR A 348 13.46 8.02 18.31
CA TYR A 348 13.45 6.56 18.43
C TYR A 348 13.35 5.89 17.05
N ILE A 349 12.35 6.26 16.25
CA ILE A 349 12.11 5.68 14.91
C ILE A 349 13.33 5.93 14.01
N GLY A 350 13.87 7.15 14.01
CA GLY A 350 15.05 7.54 13.24
C GLY A 350 16.30 6.71 13.55
N LYS A 351 16.45 6.22 14.80
CA LYS A 351 17.54 5.32 15.23
C LYS A 351 17.21 3.85 15.03
N ALA A 352 15.97 3.44 15.30
CA ALA A 352 15.53 2.06 15.18
C ALA A 352 15.58 1.63 13.71
N TYR A 353 14.90 2.36 12.82
CA TYR A 353 14.63 1.95 11.43
C TYR A 353 15.54 2.59 10.38
N GLY A 354 16.60 3.31 10.80
CA GLY A 354 17.57 3.93 9.90
C GLY A 354 17.03 5.09 9.06
N CYS A 355 15.93 5.73 9.47
CA CYS A 355 15.28 6.86 8.78
C CYS A 355 15.66 8.22 9.40
N SER A 356 16.90 8.34 9.88
CA SER A 356 17.39 9.50 10.61
C SER A 356 17.22 10.82 9.85
N HIS A 357 17.54 10.84 8.55
CA HIS A 357 17.42 12.04 7.71
C HIS A 357 15.96 12.50 7.58
N THR A 358 15.04 11.57 7.30
CA THR A 358 13.60 11.87 7.21
C THR A 358 13.06 12.42 8.53
N ALA A 359 13.49 11.86 9.66
CA ALA A 359 13.10 12.35 10.98
C ALA A 359 13.61 13.78 11.27
N ILE A 360 14.82 14.14 10.80
CA ILE A 360 15.31 15.54 10.91
C ILE A 360 14.44 16.48 10.10
N LEU A 361 14.22 16.16 8.82
CA LEU A 361 13.39 17.00 7.94
C LEU A 361 11.97 17.17 8.49
N PHE A 362 11.43 16.14 9.14
CA PHE A 362 10.15 16.22 9.82
C PHE A 362 10.18 17.25 10.96
N LEU A 363 11.20 17.20 11.83
CA LEU A 363 11.37 18.14 12.94
C LEU A 363 11.62 19.58 12.45
N GLU A 364 12.33 19.76 11.34
CA GLU A 364 12.57 21.08 10.74
C GLU A 364 11.27 21.71 10.23
N GLN A 365 10.41 20.92 9.60
CA GLN A 365 9.11 21.38 9.13
C GLN A 365 8.21 21.79 10.31
N GLU A 366 8.16 20.98 11.37
CA GLU A 366 7.46 21.30 12.62
C GLU A 366 8.00 22.59 13.26
N LEU A 367 9.33 22.77 13.30
CA LEU A 367 9.95 24.00 13.79
C LEU A 367 9.57 25.22 12.95
N ASN A 368 9.58 25.09 11.62
CA ASN A 368 9.18 26.18 10.72
C ASN A 368 7.71 26.58 10.90
N LEU A 369 6.83 25.61 11.20
CA LEU A 369 5.43 25.87 11.54
C LEU A 369 5.30 26.61 12.88
N ILE A 370 6.08 26.24 13.90
CA ILE A 370 6.12 26.93 15.21
C ILE A 370 6.71 28.34 15.10
N LEU A 371 7.61 28.58 14.14
CA LEU A 371 8.29 29.86 13.92
C LEU A 371 7.41 30.94 13.27
N SER A 372 6.19 30.61 12.85
CA SER A 372 5.21 31.56 12.30
C SER A 372 4.01 31.70 13.25
N PRO A 373 3.53 32.93 13.58
CA PRO A 373 4.11 33.91 14.52
C PRO A 373 4.16 33.39 15.99
N PRO A 374 4.75 34.12 16.96
CA PRO A 374 5.53 33.51 18.02
C PRO A 374 4.69 33.09 19.24
N ILE A 375 4.54 31.78 19.45
CA ILE A 375 4.25 31.26 20.79
C ILE A 375 5.54 30.63 21.32
N LYS A 376 6.21 31.35 22.22
CA LYS A 376 7.32 30.86 23.04
C LYS A 376 6.83 29.71 23.92
N SER A 377 6.73 28.50 23.39
CA SER A 377 6.40 27.30 24.16
C SER A 377 7.67 26.60 24.63
N GLU A 378 7.65 26.01 25.83
CA GLU A 378 8.75 25.16 26.35
C GLU A 378 9.10 24.00 25.39
N ASN A 379 8.13 23.59 24.56
CA ASN A 379 8.31 22.58 23.51
C ASN A 379 9.36 23.00 22.47
N PHE A 380 9.52 24.29 22.17
CA PHE A 380 10.50 24.77 21.18
C PHE A 380 11.95 24.45 21.61
N LYS A 381 12.30 24.75 22.87
CA LYS A 381 13.66 24.50 23.39
C LYS A 381 14.00 23.00 23.44
N GLU A 382 13.01 22.15 23.73
CA GLU A 382 13.19 20.71 23.74
C GLU A 382 13.38 20.16 22.32
N VAL A 383 12.61 20.65 21.33
CA VAL A 383 12.78 20.27 19.92
C VAL A 383 14.14 20.73 19.40
N GLU A 384 14.53 21.98 19.63
CA GLU A 384 15.82 22.54 19.22
C GLU A 384 17.01 21.73 19.78
N LYS A 385 16.97 21.41 21.09
CA LYS A 385 18.00 20.59 21.74
C LYS A 385 18.07 19.18 21.15
N GLN A 386 16.93 18.59 20.78
CA GLN A 386 16.89 17.26 20.16
C GLN A 386 17.45 17.29 18.73
N VAL A 387 17.13 18.31 17.93
CA VAL A 387 17.68 18.51 16.57
C VAL A 387 19.20 18.72 16.63
N LEU A 388 19.70 19.54 17.56
CA LEU A 388 21.14 19.76 17.76
C LEU A 388 21.86 18.47 18.19
N LYS A 389 21.29 17.71 19.12
CA LYS A 389 21.88 16.43 19.57
C LYS A 389 21.90 15.38 18.45
N PHE A 390 20.93 15.44 17.54
CA PHE A 390 20.81 14.51 16.43
C PHE A 390 21.75 14.89 15.26
N SER A 391 21.87 16.18 14.94
CA SER A 391 22.74 16.71 13.88
C SER A 391 24.24 16.67 14.24
N GLN A 392 24.62 16.84 15.51
CA GLN A 392 26.01 16.75 15.98
C GLN A 392 26.73 15.44 15.64
N ARG A 393 25.99 14.36 15.33
CA ARG A 393 26.56 13.04 15.03
C ARG A 393 26.77 12.74 13.53
N ARG A 394 26.27 13.56 12.60
CA ARG A 394 26.45 13.35 11.14
C ARG A 394 26.60 14.68 10.38
N LEU A 395 27.87 15.03 10.13
CA LEU A 395 28.43 15.92 9.08
C LEU A 395 28.23 17.45 9.15
N LEU A 396 29.38 18.14 9.11
CA LEU A 396 29.66 19.58 9.24
C LEU A 396 28.87 20.51 8.30
N SER A 397 28.32 20.02 7.20
CA SER A 397 27.60 20.85 6.21
C SER A 397 26.27 21.38 6.75
N PHE A 398 25.61 20.58 7.58
CA PHE A 398 24.34 20.92 8.22
C PHE A 398 24.50 21.96 9.33
N LYS A 399 25.67 21.94 10.00
CA LYS A 399 26.02 22.88 11.06
C LYS A 399 26.15 24.32 10.52
N LYS A 400 26.65 24.50 9.30
CA LYS A 400 26.71 25.83 8.65
C LYS A 400 25.32 26.35 8.31
N PHE A 401 24.45 25.52 7.75
CA PHE A 401 23.11 25.96 7.34
C PHE A 401 22.23 26.28 8.56
N LEU A 402 22.21 25.41 9.57
CA LEU A 402 21.45 25.64 10.81
C LEU A 402 21.96 26.86 11.58
N HIS A 403 23.28 27.08 11.59
CA HIS A 403 23.88 28.25 12.24
C HIS A 403 23.66 29.54 11.44
N ILE A 404 23.58 29.49 10.10
CA ILE A 404 23.23 30.64 9.24
C ILE A 404 21.75 30.98 9.40
N SER A 405 20.85 29.99 9.41
CA SER A 405 19.41 30.19 9.66
C SER A 405 19.14 30.71 11.07
N LEU A 406 19.82 30.17 12.10
CA LEU A 406 19.77 30.68 13.47
C LEU A 406 20.40 32.08 13.61
N TYR A 407 21.50 32.38 12.90
CA TYR A 407 22.15 33.69 12.94
C TYR A 407 21.30 34.78 12.27
N ILE A 408 20.66 34.47 11.13
CA ILE A 408 19.73 35.38 10.45
C ILE A 408 18.46 35.61 11.30
N LEU A 409 17.95 34.56 11.96
CA LEU A 409 16.79 34.67 12.86
C LEU A 409 17.10 35.39 14.17
N VAL A 410 18.27 35.16 14.77
CA VAL A 410 18.67 35.83 16.02
C VAL A 410 19.08 37.28 15.73
N ASN A 411 19.92 37.56 14.73
CA ASN A 411 20.37 38.93 14.47
C ASN A 411 19.36 39.77 13.67
N GLY A 412 18.54 39.16 12.82
CA GLY A 412 17.43 39.87 12.14
C GLY A 412 16.36 40.35 13.12
N TYR A 413 16.17 39.66 14.25
CA TYR A 413 15.19 40.02 15.29
C TYR A 413 15.79 40.89 16.40
N PHE A 414 17.10 40.80 16.66
CA PHE A 414 17.78 41.65 17.64
C PHE A 414 18.29 43.00 17.08
N SER A 415 18.31 43.20 15.75
CA SER A 415 18.76 44.47 15.15
C SER A 415 17.81 45.66 15.31
N TYR A 416 16.78 45.59 16.17
CA TYR A 416 15.96 46.75 16.54
C TYR A 416 16.19 47.26 17.97
N LYS A 417 17.07 46.63 18.77
CA LYS A 417 17.43 47.16 20.09
C LYS A 417 18.73 46.54 20.61
N ALA A 418 19.69 47.42 20.88
CA ALA A 418 20.84 47.28 21.77
C ALA A 418 22.23 46.98 21.14
N ASP A 419 23.02 48.06 21.21
CA ASP A 419 24.44 48.16 21.58
C ASP A 419 25.56 47.84 20.56
N SER A 420 26.22 48.95 20.20
CA SER A 420 27.32 49.16 19.26
C SER A 420 28.68 48.55 19.66
N LYS A 421 28.75 47.75 20.73
CA LYS A 421 30.05 47.20 21.21
C LYS A 421 30.42 45.84 20.62
N VAL A 422 29.48 45.09 20.05
CA VAL A 422 29.73 43.74 19.50
C VAL A 422 30.21 43.79 18.03
N ASN A 423 29.99 44.91 17.33
CA ASN A 423 30.41 45.06 15.93
C ASN A 423 31.93 45.23 15.75
N GLU A 424 32.67 45.72 16.75
CA GLU A 424 34.12 45.94 16.61
C GLU A 424 34.94 44.65 16.73
N GLU A 425 34.49 43.65 17.50
CA GLU A 425 35.20 42.37 17.62
C GLU A 425 35.03 41.49 16.37
N PHE A 426 33.91 41.61 15.65
CA PHE A 426 33.60 40.78 14.48
C PHE A 426 34.38 41.18 13.21
N PHE A 427 34.71 42.45 13.01
CA PHE A 427 35.52 42.89 11.87
C PHE A 427 37.02 42.60 12.02
N SER A 428 37.49 42.21 13.21
CA SER A 428 38.88 41.82 13.44
C SER A 428 39.18 40.34 13.14
N PHE A 429 38.14 39.53 12.89
CA PHE A 429 38.25 38.06 12.75
C PHE A 429 37.78 37.51 11.39
N CYS A 430 37.33 38.39 10.48
CA CYS A 430 37.32 38.11 9.03
C CYS A 430 38.76 38.22 8.51
#